data_AF-A0A847X375-F1
#
_entry.id   AF-A0A847X375-F1
#
_cell.length_a   1.000
_cell.length_b   1.000
_cell.length_c   1.000
_cell.angle_alpha   90.00
_cell.angle_beta   90.00
_cell.angle_gamma   90.00
#
_symmetry.space_group_name_H-M   'P 1'
#
loop_
_entity.id
_entity.type
_entity.pdbx_description
1 polymer ?
#
loop_
_entity_poly.entity_id
_entity_poly.type
_entity_poly.pdbx_seq_one_letter_code
_entity_poly.pdbx_strand_id
1 'polypeptide(L)'
;MIRPIGRFFGLVLLAGVVAACASRPVGDFGRAQPGVLHDRMMPATGNFMATQRREPVSNLNQTDQEREMHDRTWRFLVAAHSRDWMFDTAVEMQRTRIGRAQDHRYGPERYYNWLRTTQYQSSRTRYSTVGRHILADLDTVEGTFRAICAVEEVDRQRRVALAELPGIEQSVAANVEARRIENQWHIDWFVRALNYRYSSYAYALDHLLVETPHEQSMAVDESLRRLRPWVDRANRRDFCTTGSTGYRGGTVTIPSRYQTMLIDNEVVEQK
;
A
#
# COMPACT_ATOMS: atom_id res chain seq x y z
N MET A 1 -24.35 45.29 -4.25
CA MET A 1 -24.31 43.91 -4.78
C MET A 1 -22.85 43.49 -4.92
N ILE A 2 -22.25 42.98 -3.83
CA ILE A 2 -20.81 42.72 -3.71
C ILE A 2 -20.52 41.28 -4.16
N ARG A 3 -19.57 41.14 -5.10
CA ARG A 3 -19.30 39.96 -5.94
C ARG A 3 -19.01 38.66 -5.16
N PRO A 4 -19.59 37.50 -5.54
CA PRO A 4 -19.31 36.19 -4.94
C PRO A 4 -17.94 35.58 -5.33
N ILE A 5 -17.16 36.26 -6.17
CA ILE A 5 -15.92 35.75 -6.76
C ILE A 5 -14.80 35.56 -5.71
N GLY A 6 -14.71 36.46 -4.72
CA GLY A 6 -13.69 36.37 -3.66
C GLY A 6 -13.91 35.21 -2.68
N ARG A 7 -15.17 34.82 -2.44
CA ARG A 7 -15.51 33.66 -1.60
C ARG A 7 -15.16 32.34 -2.29
N PHE A 8 -15.36 32.26 -3.61
CA PHE A 8 -14.99 31.09 -4.41
C PHE A 8 -13.47 30.89 -4.45
N PHE A 9 -12.70 31.97 -4.68
CA PHE A 9 -11.24 31.92 -4.65
C PHE A 9 -10.70 31.54 -3.26
N GLY A 10 -11.28 32.08 -2.19
CA GLY A 10 -10.90 31.73 -0.81
C GLY A 10 -11.17 30.26 -0.46
N LEU A 11 -12.31 29.70 -0.89
CA LEU A 11 -12.65 28.29 -0.67
C LEU A 11 -11.73 27.35 -1.46
N VAL A 12 -11.37 27.70 -2.71
CA VAL A 12 -10.45 26.90 -3.54
C VAL A 12 -9.03 26.92 -2.97
N LEU A 13 -8.55 28.07 -2.50
CA LEU A 13 -7.23 28.18 -1.85
C LEU A 13 -7.18 27.38 -0.54
N LEU A 14 -8.23 27.48 0.29
CA LEU A 14 -8.32 26.73 1.55
C LEU A 14 -8.37 25.22 1.27
N ALA A 15 -9.14 24.78 0.28
CA ALA A 15 -9.20 23.38 -0.13
C ALA A 15 -7.85 22.86 -0.67
N GLY A 16 -7.12 23.69 -1.43
CA GLY A 16 -5.78 23.37 -1.93
C GLY A 16 -4.75 23.19 -0.81
N VAL A 17 -4.75 24.07 0.20
CA VAL A 17 -3.85 23.97 1.35
C VAL A 17 -4.17 22.72 2.20
N VAL A 18 -5.45 22.42 2.41
CA VAL A 18 -5.88 21.20 3.12
C VAL A 18 -5.47 19.93 2.37
N ALA A 19 -5.60 19.91 1.03
CA ALA A 19 -5.16 18.78 0.21
C ALA A 19 -3.64 18.58 0.25
N ALA A 20 -2.86 19.66 0.28
CA ALA A 20 -1.41 19.61 0.41
C ALA A 20 -0.94 19.16 1.80
N CYS A 21 -1.70 19.43 2.87
CA CYS A 21 -1.45 18.88 4.20
C CYS A 21 -1.91 17.42 4.36
N ALA A 22 -2.79 16.95 3.47
CA ALA A 22 -3.29 15.58 3.51
C ALA A 22 -2.38 14.58 2.79
N SER A 23 -1.52 15.03 1.86
CA SER A 23 -0.48 14.16 1.30
C SER A 23 0.59 13.91 2.36
N ARG A 24 0.90 12.63 2.61
CA ARG A 24 1.92 12.27 3.59
C ARG A 24 3.30 12.53 3.00
N PRO A 25 4.14 13.32 3.69
CA PRO A 25 5.49 13.53 3.23
C PRO A 25 6.26 12.20 3.23
N VAL A 26 7.02 11.99 2.15
CA VAL A 26 7.93 10.86 2.02
C VAL A 26 9.37 11.35 2.14
N GLY A 27 10.20 10.62 2.87
CA GLY A 27 11.64 10.89 2.90
C GLY A 27 12.34 10.50 1.60
N ASP A 28 13.64 10.74 1.51
CA ASP A 28 14.45 10.55 0.29
C ASP A 28 14.45 9.11 -0.27
N PHE A 29 14.06 8.13 0.54
CA PHE A 29 13.87 6.73 0.14
C PHE A 29 12.43 6.37 -0.23
N GLY A 30 11.54 7.35 -0.39
CA GLY A 30 10.11 7.13 -0.62
C GLY A 30 9.35 6.55 0.57
N ARG A 31 9.93 6.62 1.77
CA ARG A 31 9.32 6.10 3.01
C ARG A 31 8.38 7.14 3.61
N ALA A 32 7.23 6.69 4.10
CA ALA A 32 6.32 7.50 4.89
C ALA A 32 7.06 8.17 6.07
N GLN A 33 7.05 9.50 6.15
CA GLN A 33 7.67 10.21 7.27
C GLN A 33 6.76 10.11 8.50
N PRO A 34 7.31 9.87 9.71
CA PRO A 34 6.51 9.90 10.94
C PRO A 34 6.02 11.33 11.23
N GLY A 35 4.80 11.45 11.74
CA GLY A 35 4.22 12.75 12.08
C GLY A 35 2.86 12.66 12.76
N VAL A 36 2.60 13.56 13.71
CA VAL A 36 1.38 13.57 14.53
C VAL A 36 0.10 13.64 13.69
N LEU A 37 0.13 14.40 12.59
CA LEU A 37 -1.01 14.54 11.69
C LEU A 37 -1.42 13.19 11.08
N HIS A 38 -0.48 12.51 10.43
CA HIS A 38 -0.76 11.27 9.68
C HIS A 38 -0.84 10.02 10.58
N ASP A 39 -0.22 10.05 11.77
CA ASP A 39 -0.13 8.89 12.67
C ASP A 39 -1.14 8.93 13.82
N ARG A 40 -1.68 10.10 14.17
CA ARG A 40 -2.66 10.23 15.27
C ARG A 40 -3.94 10.93 14.84
N MET A 41 -3.84 12.11 14.25
CA MET A 41 -5.02 12.94 13.97
C MET A 41 -5.87 12.36 12.84
N MET A 42 -5.27 12.08 11.67
CA MET A 42 -6.01 11.56 10.52
C MET A 42 -6.63 10.18 10.80
N PRO A 43 -5.94 9.20 11.41
CA PRO A 43 -6.57 7.94 11.80
C PRO A 43 -7.74 8.14 12.77
N ALA A 44 -7.63 9.04 13.75
CA ALA A 44 -8.72 9.32 14.68
C ALA A 44 -9.95 9.93 13.97
N THR A 45 -9.74 10.90 13.08
CA THR A 45 -10.81 11.45 12.22
C THR A 45 -11.42 10.37 11.35
N GLY A 46 -10.58 9.51 10.77
CA GLY A 46 -10.95 8.33 10.02
C GLY A 46 -11.91 7.40 10.72
N ASN A 47 -11.52 6.97 11.93
CA ASN A 47 -12.29 6.07 12.77
C ASN A 47 -13.63 6.70 13.18
N PHE A 48 -13.64 8.00 13.46
CA PHE A 48 -14.88 8.74 13.71
C PHE A 48 -15.80 8.70 12.48
N MET A 49 -15.28 9.01 11.29
CA MET A 49 -16.07 8.99 10.05
C MET A 49 -16.53 7.58 9.67
N ALA A 50 -15.68 6.57 9.85
CA ALA A 50 -16.02 5.16 9.62
C ALA A 50 -17.17 4.72 10.54
N THR A 51 -17.11 5.07 11.83
CA THR A 51 -18.20 4.85 12.79
C THR A 51 -19.50 5.51 12.33
N GLN A 52 -19.46 6.76 11.84
CA GLN A 52 -20.64 7.44 11.29
C GLN A 52 -21.20 6.74 10.05
N ARG A 53 -20.34 6.11 9.23
CA ARG A 53 -20.73 5.28 8.08
C ARG A 53 -21.17 3.87 8.45
N ARG A 54 -21.19 3.51 9.75
CA ARG A 54 -21.44 2.16 10.27
C ARG A 54 -20.45 1.11 9.73
N GLU A 55 -19.24 1.55 9.42
CA GLU A 55 -18.13 0.66 9.12
C GLU A 55 -17.56 0.07 10.42
N PRO A 56 -17.12 -1.20 10.42
CA PRO A 56 -16.47 -1.79 11.57
C PRO A 56 -15.15 -1.05 11.88
N VAL A 57 -15.00 -0.63 13.13
CA VAL A 57 -13.80 -0.03 13.69
C VAL A 57 -13.41 -0.83 14.92
N SER A 58 -12.21 -1.40 14.92
CA SER A 58 -11.74 -2.21 16.05
C SER A 58 -10.91 -1.39 17.03
N ASN A 59 -11.22 -1.53 18.31
CA ASN A 59 -10.48 -0.95 19.43
C ASN A 59 -9.36 -1.88 19.95
N LEU A 60 -9.08 -3.01 19.30
CA LEU A 60 -7.97 -3.89 19.71
C LEU A 60 -6.62 -3.21 19.48
N ASN A 61 -5.60 -3.60 20.25
CA ASN A 61 -4.23 -3.22 19.93
C ASN A 61 -3.80 -3.83 18.59
N GLN A 62 -3.00 -3.10 17.83
CA GLN A 62 -2.35 -3.64 16.63
C GLN A 62 -1.16 -4.50 17.04
N THR A 63 -1.04 -5.65 16.38
CA THR A 63 0.11 -6.56 16.47
C THR A 63 1.27 -6.07 15.62
N ASP A 64 2.46 -6.62 15.85
CA ASP A 64 3.63 -6.31 15.03
C ASP A 64 3.50 -6.83 13.59
N GLN A 65 2.80 -7.95 13.41
CA GLN A 65 2.47 -8.52 12.10
C GLN A 65 1.57 -7.57 11.29
N GLU A 66 0.55 -6.99 11.94
CA GLU A 66 -0.34 -6.00 11.31
C GLU A 66 0.44 -4.75 10.89
N ARG A 67 1.35 -4.26 11.75
CA ARG A 67 2.23 -3.11 11.42
C ARG A 67 3.16 -3.44 10.25
N GLU A 68 3.80 -4.60 10.28
CA GLU A 68 4.70 -5.04 9.20
C GLU A 68 3.96 -5.18 7.86
N MET A 69 2.76 -5.78 7.87
CA MET A 69 1.92 -5.87 6.67
C MET A 69 1.58 -4.47 6.13
N HIS A 70 1.20 -3.53 6.99
CA HIS A 70 0.89 -2.15 6.58
C HIS A 70 2.11 -1.47 5.95
N ASP A 71 3.29 -1.61 6.56
CA ASP A 71 4.53 -1.02 6.06
C ASP A 71 4.94 -1.61 4.70
N ARG A 72 4.82 -2.93 4.52
CA ARG A 72 5.20 -3.61 3.27
C ARG A 72 4.23 -3.32 2.14
N THR A 73 2.93 -3.26 2.44
CA THR A 73 1.91 -2.94 1.44
C THR A 73 1.99 -1.49 0.99
N TRP A 74 2.40 -0.56 1.87
CA TRP A 74 2.56 0.87 1.58
C TRP A 74 3.34 1.15 0.30
N ARG A 75 4.45 0.45 0.09
CA ARG A 75 5.31 0.61 -1.10
C ARG A 75 4.57 0.34 -2.42
N PHE A 76 3.52 -0.48 -2.40
CA PHE A 76 2.70 -0.73 -3.60
C PHE A 76 1.64 0.33 -3.84
N LEU A 77 1.33 1.14 -2.82
CA LEU A 77 0.32 2.18 -2.87
C LEU A 77 0.93 3.53 -3.30
N VAL A 78 2.22 3.76 -3.02
CA VAL A 78 2.90 5.02 -3.37
C VAL A 78 4.08 4.81 -4.32
N ALA A 79 4.31 5.78 -5.23
CA ALA A 79 5.51 5.78 -6.07
C ALA A 79 6.52 6.82 -5.57
N ALA A 80 7.68 6.35 -5.10
CA ALA A 80 8.73 7.18 -4.51
C ALA A 80 9.26 8.29 -5.45
N HIS A 81 9.26 8.05 -6.76
CA HIS A 81 9.92 8.92 -7.75
C HIS A 81 8.93 9.63 -8.69
N SER A 82 7.63 9.56 -8.43
CA SER A 82 6.64 10.06 -9.38
C SER A 82 5.32 10.36 -8.69
N ARG A 83 5.18 11.62 -8.28
CA ARG A 83 3.97 12.16 -7.68
C ARG A 83 2.75 12.07 -8.62
N ASP A 84 2.99 11.96 -9.93
CA ASP A 84 1.93 12.16 -10.93
C ASP A 84 1.19 10.88 -11.37
N TRP A 85 1.81 9.69 -11.33
CA TRP A 85 1.18 8.48 -11.90
C TRP A 85 0.61 7.49 -10.88
N MET A 86 1.12 7.47 -9.64
CA MET A 86 0.63 6.57 -8.59
C MET A 86 0.02 7.37 -7.44
N PHE A 87 -1.13 6.90 -6.98
CA PHE A 87 -2.03 7.45 -5.98
C PHE A 87 -1.36 8.45 -4.98
N ASP A 88 -1.58 9.76 -5.16
CA ASP A 88 -0.91 10.83 -4.40
C ASP A 88 -1.62 11.09 -3.05
N THR A 89 -2.51 12.08 -2.97
CA THR A 89 -3.31 12.37 -1.75
C THR A 89 -4.39 11.32 -1.47
N ALA A 90 -4.90 10.67 -2.52
CA ALA A 90 -6.00 9.73 -2.40
C ALA A 90 -5.63 8.51 -1.53
N VAL A 91 -4.35 8.13 -1.51
CA VAL A 91 -3.86 7.03 -0.66
C VAL A 91 -4.02 7.37 0.79
N GLU A 92 -3.45 8.48 1.25
CA GLU A 92 -3.50 8.81 2.66
C GLU A 92 -4.93 8.99 3.17
N MET A 93 -5.78 9.60 2.34
CA MET A 93 -7.21 9.72 2.65
C MET A 93 -7.89 8.35 2.74
N GLN A 94 -7.59 7.41 1.84
CA GLN A 94 -8.15 6.05 1.86
C GLN A 94 -7.59 5.23 3.03
N ARG A 95 -6.27 5.29 3.29
CA ARG A 95 -5.58 4.62 4.41
C ARG A 95 -6.16 5.03 5.75
N THR A 96 -6.40 6.33 5.91
CA THR A 96 -6.98 6.89 7.12
C THR A 96 -8.49 6.86 7.11
N ARG A 97 -9.17 6.21 6.16
CA ARG A 97 -10.64 6.10 6.08
C ARG A 97 -11.40 7.43 6.05
N ILE A 98 -10.70 8.53 5.76
CA ILE A 98 -11.28 9.87 5.60
C ILE A 98 -11.91 9.98 4.21
N GLY A 99 -11.16 9.57 3.18
CA GLY A 99 -11.60 9.56 1.80
C GLY A 99 -12.19 8.22 1.40
N ARG A 100 -13.06 8.25 0.38
CA ARG A 100 -13.49 7.03 -0.31
C ARG A 100 -12.33 6.44 -1.08
N ALA A 101 -12.37 5.12 -1.27
CA ALA A 101 -11.46 4.45 -2.18
C ALA A 101 -11.57 5.08 -3.58
N GLN A 102 -10.45 5.49 -4.17
CA GLN A 102 -10.39 6.09 -5.52
C GLN A 102 -9.48 5.31 -6.47
N ASP A 103 -8.73 4.37 -5.92
CA ASP A 103 -7.81 3.45 -6.61
C ASP A 103 -8.47 2.75 -7.83
N HIS A 104 -9.77 2.47 -7.78
CA HIS A 104 -10.53 1.86 -8.88
C HIS A 104 -10.73 2.74 -10.12
N ARG A 105 -10.47 4.05 -10.05
CA ARG A 105 -10.73 4.99 -11.16
C ARG A 105 -9.51 5.22 -12.05
N TYR A 106 -8.35 4.73 -11.66
CA TYR A 106 -7.11 5.01 -12.36
C TYR A 106 -6.88 3.99 -13.47
N GLY A 107 -6.79 4.48 -14.71
CA GLY A 107 -6.47 3.66 -15.88
C GLY A 107 -4.95 3.43 -16.03
N PRO A 108 -4.54 2.31 -16.64
CA PRO A 108 -3.13 1.94 -16.83
C PRO A 108 -2.35 2.95 -17.68
N GLU A 109 -3.03 3.75 -18.51
CA GLU A 109 -2.43 4.77 -19.37
C GLU A 109 -1.71 5.87 -18.58
N ARG A 110 -2.04 6.08 -17.30
CA ARG A 110 -1.39 7.09 -16.45
C ARG A 110 0.11 6.88 -16.35
N TYR A 111 0.55 5.65 -16.17
CA TYR A 111 1.98 5.34 -16.04
C TYR A 111 2.72 5.65 -17.34
N TYR A 112 2.17 5.22 -18.47
CA TYR A 112 2.76 5.51 -19.77
C TYR A 112 2.75 7.01 -20.10
N ASN A 113 1.67 7.73 -19.77
CA ASN A 113 1.62 9.18 -19.96
C ASN A 113 2.71 9.90 -19.18
N TRP A 114 2.93 9.53 -17.91
CA TRP A 114 4.06 10.03 -17.13
C TRP A 114 5.41 9.64 -17.76
N LEU A 115 5.54 8.39 -18.21
CA LEU A 115 6.77 7.90 -18.83
C LEU A 115 7.10 8.64 -20.14
N ARG A 116 6.07 9.02 -20.91
CA ARG A 116 6.18 9.75 -22.17
C ARG A 116 6.54 11.22 -21.97
N THR A 117 6.00 11.87 -20.93
CA THR A 117 6.27 13.28 -20.62
C THR A 117 7.55 13.50 -19.82
N THR A 118 8.04 12.47 -19.13
CA THR A 118 9.31 12.52 -18.41
C THR A 118 10.48 12.61 -19.38
N GLN A 119 11.40 13.54 -19.13
CA GLN A 119 12.61 13.71 -19.94
C GLN A 119 13.59 12.56 -19.69
N TYR A 120 13.94 11.84 -20.75
CA TYR A 120 14.97 10.78 -20.72
C TYR A 120 16.07 11.11 -21.73
N GLN A 121 17.31 10.75 -21.39
CA GLN A 121 18.47 10.90 -22.28
C GLN A 121 18.40 9.98 -23.51
N SER A 122 17.68 8.85 -23.41
CA SER A 122 17.50 7.90 -24.51
C SER A 122 16.28 7.00 -24.29
N SER A 123 15.79 6.36 -25.36
CA SER A 123 14.76 5.32 -25.27
C SER A 123 15.22 4.15 -24.39
N ARG A 124 16.52 3.79 -24.44
CA ARG A 124 17.12 2.76 -23.58
C ARG A 124 16.88 3.04 -22.09
N THR A 125 17.09 4.29 -21.66
CA THR A 125 16.86 4.72 -20.27
C THR A 125 15.38 4.60 -19.88
N ARG A 126 14.47 4.87 -20.83
CA ARG A 126 13.03 4.73 -20.62
C ARG A 126 12.64 3.28 -20.37
N TYR A 127 13.09 2.34 -21.21
CA TYR A 127 12.90 0.90 -20.98
C TYR A 127 13.52 0.44 -19.65
N SER A 128 14.76 0.85 -19.37
CA SER A 128 15.43 0.53 -18.10
C SER A 128 14.64 1.01 -16.88
N THR A 129 13.94 2.14 -17.00
CA THR A 129 13.09 2.67 -15.93
C THR A 129 11.88 1.79 -15.67
N VAL A 130 11.19 1.32 -16.71
CA VAL A 130 10.10 0.33 -16.57
C VAL A 130 10.63 -0.94 -15.90
N GLY A 131 11.74 -1.49 -16.42
CA GLY A 131 12.38 -2.68 -15.85
C GLY A 131 12.73 -2.52 -14.36
N ARG A 132 13.32 -1.39 -13.96
CA ARG A 132 13.64 -1.11 -12.54
C ARG A 132 12.41 -1.08 -11.66
N HIS A 133 11.28 -0.54 -12.13
CA HIS A 133 10.06 -0.50 -11.34
C HIS A 133 9.48 -1.92 -11.13
N ILE A 134 9.49 -2.76 -12.18
CA ILE A 134 9.06 -4.15 -12.09
C ILE A 134 9.99 -4.94 -11.14
N LEU A 135 11.31 -4.78 -11.27
CA LEU A 135 12.28 -5.47 -10.43
C LEU A 135 12.11 -5.08 -8.95
N ALA A 136 11.89 -3.79 -8.67
CA ALA A 136 11.65 -3.36 -7.30
C ALA A 136 10.37 -4.02 -6.71
N ASP A 137 9.35 -4.29 -7.52
CA ASP A 137 8.16 -5.01 -7.07
C ASP A 137 8.44 -6.47 -6.80
N LEU A 138 9.15 -7.13 -7.72
CA LEU A 138 9.62 -8.50 -7.54
C LEU A 138 10.47 -8.68 -6.28
N ASP A 139 11.33 -7.71 -5.96
CA ASP A 139 12.20 -7.78 -4.78
C ASP A 139 11.43 -7.68 -3.46
N THR A 140 10.20 -7.16 -3.48
CA THR A 140 9.43 -6.89 -2.25
C THR A 140 8.17 -7.73 -2.12
N VAL A 141 7.61 -8.22 -3.24
CA VAL A 141 6.31 -8.92 -3.27
C VAL A 141 6.30 -10.18 -2.41
N GLU A 142 7.37 -10.97 -2.41
CA GLU A 142 7.46 -12.18 -1.58
C GLU A 142 7.42 -11.85 -0.09
N GLY A 143 8.16 -10.83 0.34
CA GLY A 143 8.14 -10.36 1.73
C GLY A 143 6.76 -9.83 2.12
N THR A 144 6.09 -9.13 1.21
CA THR A 144 4.72 -8.66 1.42
C THR A 144 3.73 -9.81 1.57
N PHE A 145 3.84 -10.86 0.74
CA PHE A 145 3.00 -12.06 0.84
C PHE A 145 3.17 -12.75 2.20
N ARG A 146 4.41 -12.90 2.67
CA ARG A 146 4.71 -13.48 3.99
C ARG A 146 4.08 -12.68 5.13
N ALA A 147 4.15 -11.35 5.08
CA ALA A 147 3.54 -10.49 6.09
C ALA A 147 2.00 -10.55 6.09
N ILE A 148 1.38 -10.61 4.90
CA ILE A 148 -0.07 -10.81 4.78
C ILE A 148 -0.46 -12.17 5.40
N CYS A 149 0.26 -13.24 5.06
CA CYS A 149 0.00 -14.56 5.64
C CYS A 149 0.12 -14.57 7.17
N ALA A 150 1.12 -13.87 7.73
CA ALA A 150 1.28 -13.75 9.17
C ALA A 150 0.06 -13.07 9.85
N VAL A 151 -0.52 -12.06 9.21
CA VAL A 151 -1.76 -11.40 9.70
C VAL A 151 -2.97 -12.32 9.58
N GLU A 152 -3.11 -13.06 8.48
CA GLU A 152 -4.18 -14.05 8.32
C GLU A 152 -4.11 -15.14 9.42
N GLU A 153 -2.90 -15.56 9.79
CA GLU A 153 -2.67 -16.49 10.89
C GLU A 153 -3.01 -15.88 12.26
N VAL A 154 -2.65 -14.61 12.50
CA VAL A 154 -3.06 -13.88 13.72
C VAL A 154 -4.59 -13.81 13.82
N ASP A 155 -5.28 -13.48 12.73
CA ASP A 155 -6.75 -13.42 12.70
C ASP A 155 -7.38 -14.81 12.91
N ARG A 156 -6.76 -15.88 12.38
CA ARG A 156 -7.16 -17.27 12.65
C ARG A 156 -7.02 -17.60 14.14
N GLN A 157 -5.89 -17.24 14.76
CA GLN A 157 -5.62 -17.48 16.18
C GLN A 157 -6.61 -16.73 17.08
N ARG A 158 -6.91 -15.46 16.77
CA ARG A 158 -7.94 -14.69 17.49
C ARG A 158 -9.31 -15.38 17.46
N ARG A 159 -9.72 -15.89 16.30
CA ARG A 159 -10.99 -16.61 16.15
C ARG A 159 -11.02 -17.91 16.95
N VAL A 160 -9.92 -18.66 16.97
CA VAL A 160 -9.80 -19.89 17.79
C VAL A 160 -9.87 -19.54 19.27
N ALA A 161 -9.08 -18.55 19.73
CA ALA A 161 -9.09 -18.11 21.11
C ALA A 161 -10.49 -17.64 21.57
N LEU A 162 -11.20 -16.91 20.71
CA LEU A 162 -12.57 -16.46 21.00
C LEU A 162 -13.55 -17.63 21.19
N ALA A 163 -13.38 -18.72 20.42
CA ALA A 163 -14.24 -19.90 20.52
C ALA A 163 -14.02 -20.70 21.81
N GLU A 164 -12.78 -20.70 22.32
CA GLU A 164 -12.39 -21.44 23.54
C GLU A 164 -12.66 -20.65 24.84
N LEU A 165 -13.05 -19.37 24.74
CA LEU A 165 -13.27 -18.46 25.89
C LEU A 165 -14.74 -18.05 26.03
N PRO A 166 -15.63 -18.91 26.56
CA PRO A 166 -17.09 -18.68 26.59
C PRO A 166 -17.55 -17.53 27.50
N GLY A 167 -16.66 -16.94 28.31
CA GLY A 167 -16.97 -15.84 29.24
C GLY A 167 -16.56 -14.44 28.75
N ILE A 168 -15.98 -14.33 27.56
CA ILE A 168 -15.47 -13.05 27.04
C ILE A 168 -16.60 -12.13 26.59
N GLU A 169 -16.44 -10.81 26.74
CA GLU A 169 -17.53 -9.89 26.42
C GLU A 169 -17.87 -9.90 24.93
N GLN A 170 -19.16 -9.75 24.60
CA GLN A 170 -19.62 -9.68 23.21
C GLN A 170 -18.98 -8.50 22.44
N SER A 171 -18.63 -7.43 23.14
CA SER A 171 -17.89 -6.31 22.57
C SER A 171 -16.50 -6.73 22.07
N VAL A 172 -15.82 -7.66 22.74
CA VAL A 172 -14.52 -8.19 22.29
C VAL A 172 -14.70 -9.04 21.04
N ALA A 173 -15.73 -9.89 21.00
CA ALA A 173 -16.07 -10.67 19.79
C ALA A 173 -16.32 -9.75 18.56
N ALA A 174 -17.09 -8.68 18.75
CA ALA A 174 -17.32 -7.68 17.70
C ALA A 174 -16.03 -6.97 17.27
N ASN A 175 -15.12 -6.68 18.19
CA ASN A 175 -13.83 -6.06 17.90
C ASN A 175 -12.86 -6.99 17.15
N VAL A 176 -12.91 -8.31 17.41
CA VAL A 176 -12.14 -9.32 16.66
C VAL A 176 -12.60 -9.36 15.21
N GLU A 177 -13.91 -9.45 14.96
CA GLU A 177 -14.44 -9.44 13.60
C GLU A 177 -14.17 -8.10 12.91
N ALA A 178 -14.34 -6.98 13.63
CA ALA A 178 -14.02 -5.67 13.10
C ALA A 178 -12.57 -5.62 12.61
N ARG A 179 -11.59 -6.02 13.43
CA ARG A 179 -10.16 -5.99 13.07
C ARG A 179 -9.85 -6.85 11.85
N ARG A 180 -10.43 -8.06 11.78
CA ARG A 180 -10.32 -8.93 10.61
C ARG A 180 -10.81 -8.23 9.33
N ILE A 181 -11.93 -7.53 9.39
CA ILE A 181 -12.45 -6.75 8.25
C ILE A 181 -11.48 -5.62 7.88
N GLU A 182 -10.91 -4.92 8.88
CA GLU A 182 -9.89 -3.88 8.62
C GLU A 182 -8.68 -4.44 7.89
N ASN A 183 -8.14 -5.58 8.36
CA ASN A 183 -7.02 -6.27 7.74
C ASN A 183 -7.34 -6.71 6.31
N GLN A 184 -8.54 -7.24 6.07
CA GLN A 184 -9.00 -7.62 4.74
C GLN A 184 -9.07 -6.44 3.77
N TRP A 185 -9.52 -5.27 4.22
CA TRP A 185 -9.54 -4.07 3.37
C TRP A 185 -8.14 -3.62 2.97
N HIS A 186 -7.15 -3.73 3.87
CA HIS A 186 -5.75 -3.46 3.55
C HIS A 186 -5.20 -4.46 2.54
N ILE A 187 -5.46 -5.75 2.71
CA ILE A 187 -5.07 -6.80 1.77
C ILE A 187 -5.70 -6.56 0.40
N ASP A 188 -6.99 -6.25 0.35
CA ASP A 188 -7.70 -5.96 -0.90
C ASP A 188 -7.13 -4.76 -1.65
N TRP A 189 -6.72 -3.73 -0.91
CA TRP A 189 -6.08 -2.58 -1.50
C TRP A 189 -4.71 -2.92 -2.10
N PHE A 190 -3.91 -3.73 -1.41
CA PHE A 190 -2.66 -4.26 -1.96
C PHE A 190 -2.90 -5.05 -3.25
N VAL A 191 -3.89 -5.96 -3.28
CA VAL A 191 -4.21 -6.75 -4.48
C VAL A 191 -4.55 -5.83 -5.65
N ARG A 192 -5.42 -4.84 -5.45
CA ARG A 192 -5.78 -3.88 -6.51
C ARG A 192 -4.59 -3.06 -6.98
N ALA A 193 -3.74 -2.62 -6.07
CA ALA A 193 -2.53 -1.89 -6.40
C ALA A 193 -1.55 -2.73 -7.23
N LEU A 194 -1.34 -4.00 -6.85
CA LEU A 194 -0.47 -4.92 -7.60
C LEU A 194 -0.98 -5.16 -9.03
N ASN A 195 -2.30 -5.35 -9.19
CA ASN A 195 -2.92 -5.46 -10.52
C ASN A 195 -2.73 -4.17 -11.34
N TYR A 196 -3.00 -3.00 -10.74
CA TYR A 196 -2.84 -1.72 -11.42
C TYR A 196 -1.41 -1.52 -11.92
N ARG A 197 -0.41 -1.88 -11.10
CA ARG A 197 1.01 -1.78 -11.47
C ARG A 197 1.35 -2.72 -12.62
N TYR A 198 0.94 -3.99 -12.54
CA TYR A 198 1.15 -4.96 -13.63
C TYR A 198 0.54 -4.46 -14.95
N SER A 199 -0.74 -4.04 -14.93
CA SER A 199 -1.43 -3.54 -16.12
C SER A 199 -0.80 -2.26 -16.66
N SER A 200 -0.33 -1.38 -15.78
CA SER A 200 0.40 -0.17 -16.16
C SER A 200 1.72 -0.47 -16.87
N TYR A 201 2.49 -1.44 -16.36
CA TYR A 201 3.76 -1.86 -16.95
C TYR A 201 3.56 -2.55 -18.31
N ALA A 202 2.58 -3.43 -18.41
CA ALA A 202 2.20 -4.08 -19.67
C ALA A 202 1.80 -3.03 -20.72
N TYR A 203 0.89 -2.12 -20.36
CA TYR A 203 0.43 -1.05 -21.23
C TYR A 203 1.60 -0.17 -21.72
N ALA A 204 2.51 0.21 -20.82
CA ALA A 204 3.68 1.00 -21.20
C ALA A 204 4.63 0.24 -22.12
N LEU A 205 4.89 -1.05 -21.88
CA LEU A 205 5.76 -1.85 -22.73
C LEU A 205 5.22 -1.93 -24.17
N ASP A 206 3.93 -2.21 -24.33
CA ASP A 206 3.28 -2.29 -25.65
C ASP A 206 3.42 -0.98 -26.43
N HIS A 207 3.21 0.17 -25.77
CA HIS A 207 3.32 1.47 -26.43
C HIS A 207 4.78 1.84 -26.75
N LEU A 208 5.73 1.49 -25.87
CA LEU A 208 7.14 1.73 -26.15
C LEU A 208 7.65 0.91 -27.34
N LEU A 209 7.15 -0.31 -27.52
CA LEU A 209 7.47 -1.16 -28.67
C LEU A 209 7.02 -0.52 -29.99
N VAL A 210 5.90 0.19 -29.99
CA VAL A 210 5.39 0.93 -31.16
C VAL A 210 6.16 2.23 -31.38
N GLU A 211 6.38 3.02 -30.32
CA GLU A 211 7.05 4.32 -30.44
C GLU A 211 8.54 4.20 -30.78
N THR A 212 9.24 3.33 -30.08
CA THR A 212 10.70 3.21 -30.12
C THR A 212 11.10 1.74 -29.92
N PRO A 213 11.05 0.90 -30.97
CA PRO A 213 11.51 -0.49 -30.88
C PRO A 213 12.96 -0.56 -30.39
N HIS A 214 13.23 -1.38 -29.36
CA HIS A 214 14.57 -1.54 -28.79
C HIS A 214 14.74 -2.92 -28.13
N GLU A 215 15.91 -3.54 -28.27
CA GLU A 215 16.27 -4.84 -27.62
C GLU A 215 16.02 -4.93 -26.10
N GLN A 216 15.99 -3.80 -25.38
CA GLN A 216 15.77 -3.79 -23.93
C GLN A 216 14.34 -4.22 -23.57
N SER A 217 13.41 -4.19 -24.53
CA SER A 217 12.06 -4.71 -24.35
C SER A 217 12.05 -6.16 -23.89
N MET A 218 12.99 -7.00 -24.35
CA MET A 218 13.06 -8.41 -23.96
C MET A 218 13.30 -8.60 -22.46
N ALA A 219 14.18 -7.78 -21.87
CA ALA A 219 14.47 -7.85 -20.44
C ALA A 219 13.30 -7.31 -19.58
N VAL A 220 12.59 -6.31 -20.09
CA VAL A 220 11.38 -5.77 -19.45
C VAL A 220 10.24 -6.79 -19.52
N ASP A 221 10.03 -7.43 -20.68
CA ASP A 221 9.06 -8.50 -20.89
C ASP A 221 9.31 -9.69 -19.97
N GLU A 222 10.57 -10.15 -19.86
CA GLU A 222 10.97 -11.21 -18.91
C GLU A 222 10.60 -10.85 -17.48
N SER A 223 10.92 -9.62 -17.04
CA SER A 223 10.60 -9.16 -15.70
C SER A 223 9.08 -9.11 -15.47
N LEU A 224 8.31 -8.66 -16.47
CA LEU A 224 6.85 -8.61 -16.41
C LEU A 224 6.25 -10.01 -16.32
N ARG A 225 6.77 -10.97 -17.11
CA ARG A 225 6.37 -12.38 -17.05
C ARG A 225 6.63 -12.99 -15.67
N ARG A 226 7.75 -12.63 -15.03
CA ARG A 226 8.07 -13.07 -13.66
C ARG A 226 7.14 -12.46 -12.60
N LEU A 227 6.63 -11.25 -12.83
CA LEU A 227 5.67 -10.61 -11.93
C LEU A 227 4.28 -11.23 -12.04
N ARG A 228 3.90 -11.73 -13.22
CA ARG A 228 2.56 -12.26 -13.50
C ARG A 228 2.08 -13.34 -12.51
N PRO A 229 2.87 -14.40 -12.18
CA PRO A 229 2.46 -15.39 -11.19
C PRO A 229 2.09 -14.80 -9.81
N TRP A 230 2.78 -13.74 -9.37
CA TRP A 230 2.46 -13.05 -8.12
C TRP A 230 1.11 -12.34 -8.18
N VAL A 231 0.82 -11.67 -9.30
CA VAL A 231 -0.49 -11.03 -9.54
C VAL A 231 -1.60 -12.09 -9.52
N ASP A 232 -1.39 -13.22 -10.21
CA ASP A 232 -2.38 -14.30 -10.26
C ASP A 232 -2.61 -14.92 -8.88
N ARG A 233 -1.56 -15.09 -8.07
CA ARG A 233 -1.70 -15.57 -6.68
C ARG A 233 -2.43 -14.56 -5.79
N ALA A 234 -2.08 -13.27 -5.87
CA ALA A 234 -2.75 -12.22 -5.12
C ALA A 234 -4.26 -12.17 -5.44
N ASN A 235 -4.64 -12.34 -6.72
CA ASN A 235 -6.04 -12.39 -7.15
C ASN A 235 -6.82 -13.59 -6.61
N ARG A 236 -6.14 -14.72 -6.38
CA ARG A 236 -6.72 -15.89 -5.70
C ARG A 236 -6.68 -15.79 -4.18
N ARG A 237 -6.14 -14.69 -3.62
CA ARG A 237 -5.81 -14.53 -2.19
C ARG A 237 -4.93 -15.67 -1.65
N ASP A 238 -4.04 -16.17 -2.50
CA ASP A 238 -3.08 -17.21 -2.14
C ASP A 238 -1.78 -16.58 -1.62
N PHE A 239 -1.81 -16.10 -0.37
CA PHE A 239 -0.65 -15.48 0.29
C PHE A 239 0.19 -16.48 1.08
N CYS A 240 -0.44 -17.54 1.60
CA CYS A 240 0.20 -18.48 2.51
C CYS A 240 0.84 -19.72 1.85
N THR A 241 0.52 -20.02 0.59
CA THR A 241 1.17 -21.18 -0.07
C THR A 241 2.64 -20.88 -0.33
N THR A 242 3.53 -21.74 0.18
CA THR A 242 4.94 -21.75 -0.21
C THR A 242 5.06 -22.41 -1.58
N GLY A 243 4.80 -21.65 -2.64
CA GLY A 243 5.04 -22.07 -4.00
C GLY A 243 6.54 -22.10 -4.30
N SER A 244 7.03 -23.23 -4.83
CA SER A 244 8.37 -23.44 -5.37
C SER A 244 8.63 -22.60 -6.65
N THR A 245 8.41 -21.29 -6.62
CA THR A 245 8.91 -20.40 -7.65
C THR A 245 10.38 -20.14 -7.33
N GLY A 246 11.28 -20.76 -8.10
CA GLY A 246 12.74 -20.73 -7.94
C GLY A 246 13.40 -19.35 -8.11
N TYR A 247 12.92 -18.35 -7.39
CA TYR A 247 13.56 -17.06 -7.25
C TYR A 247 14.12 -16.96 -5.84
N ARG A 248 15.44 -17.10 -5.70
CA ARG A 248 16.16 -16.66 -4.49
C ARG A 248 16.11 -15.13 -4.47
N GLY A 249 15.02 -14.57 -3.93
CA GLY A 249 14.99 -13.17 -3.52
C GLY A 249 16.16 -12.91 -2.59
N GLY A 250 16.89 -11.81 -2.82
CA GLY A 250 18.05 -11.46 -2.01
C GLY A 250 17.69 -11.42 -0.53
N THR A 251 18.54 -12.01 0.32
CA THR A 251 18.47 -11.96 1.78
C THR A 251 18.70 -10.56 2.37
N VAL A 252 18.62 -9.52 1.55
CA VAL A 252 18.79 -8.13 1.97
C VAL A 252 17.49 -7.68 2.63
N THR A 253 17.35 -8.06 3.89
CA THR A 253 16.50 -7.36 4.84
C THR A 253 17.10 -5.98 5.02
N ILE A 254 16.52 -4.95 4.39
CA ILE A 254 16.74 -3.58 4.85
C ILE A 254 15.91 -3.44 6.13
N PRO A 255 16.53 -3.28 7.32
CA PRO A 255 15.78 -3.14 8.56
C PRO A 255 14.83 -1.93 8.48
N SER A 256 13.58 -2.09 8.90
CA SER A 256 12.68 -0.95 9.07
C SER A 256 13.10 -0.19 10.34
N ARG A 257 13.14 1.15 10.27
CA ARG A 257 13.60 2.02 11.37
C ARG A 257 12.61 2.14 12.54
N TYR A 258 11.69 1.20 12.71
CA TYR A 258 10.70 1.22 13.79
C TYR A 258 11.12 0.42 15.03
N GLN A 259 12.30 -0.16 15.03
CA GLN A 259 13.01 -0.45 16.26
C GLN A 259 13.93 0.72 16.60
N THR A 260 13.43 1.69 17.36
CA THR A 260 14.08 1.79 18.67
C THR A 260 13.70 0.48 19.33
N MET A 261 14.66 -0.41 19.62
CA MET A 261 14.37 -1.43 20.63
C MET A 261 13.79 -0.65 21.80
N LEU A 262 12.49 -0.77 22.04
CA LEU A 262 12.04 -0.65 23.42
C LEU A 262 12.89 -1.71 24.10
N ILE A 263 13.84 -1.27 24.92
CA ILE A 263 14.50 -2.17 25.85
C ILE A 263 13.34 -2.79 26.59
N ASP A 264 13.10 -4.06 26.29
CA ASP A 264 12.12 -4.83 27.01
C ASP A 264 12.64 -4.93 28.44
N ASN A 265 12.07 -4.12 29.31
CA ASN A 265 12.35 -4.16 30.74
C ASN A 265 11.42 -5.16 31.43
N GLU A 266 10.69 -6.01 30.68
CA GLU A 266 9.89 -7.08 31.24
C GLU A 266 10.80 -8.11 31.91
N VAL A 267 10.98 -7.95 33.22
CA VAL A 267 11.47 -9.01 34.09
C VAL A 267 10.36 -10.04 34.19
N VAL A 268 10.43 -11.07 33.35
CA VAL A 268 9.62 -12.27 33.53
C VAL A 268 10.15 -12.98 34.77
N GLU A 269 9.52 -12.76 35.92
CA GLU A 269 9.75 -13.60 37.10
C GLU A 269 9.33 -15.03 36.74
N GLN A 270 10.33 -15.90 36.59
CA GLN A 270 10.10 -17.34 36.52
C GLN A 270 9.55 -17.77 37.88
N LYS A 271 8.27 -18.16 37.92
CA LYS A 271 7.70 -18.93 39.03
C LYS A 271 8.05 -20.39 38.89
#